data_AF-B2JSA6-F1
#
_entry.id   AF-B2JSA6-F1
#
_cell.length_a   1.000
_cell.length_b   1.000
_cell.length_c   1.000
_cell.angle_alpha   90.00
_cell.angle_beta   90.00
_cell.angle_gamma   90.00
#
_symmetry.space_group_name_H-M   'P 1'
#
loop_
_entity.id
_entity.type
_entity.pdbx_description
1 polymer ?
#
loop_
_entity_poly.entity_id
_entity_poly.type
_entity_poly.pdbx_seq_one_letter_code
_entity_poly.pdbx_strand_id
1 'polypeptide(L)'
;MAVEETATAAGKSAGETRATGRASTKPAHSPLRNLIALMLAIAPPLAFAQIVPGGAHAPNVITTQNGVPQVNITQPSSGSRVSVNTYGQFDISKSGAILNNSPTIVNAQLAGYINGNPNFGPNDAAQQSIKPHASDPAATS
;
A
#
# COMPACT_ATOMS: atom_id res chain seq x y z
N MET A 1 -2.01 51.13 48.37
CA MET A 1 -2.12 50.91 46.91
C MET A 1 -3.15 51.90 46.38
N ALA A 2 -2.84 52.51 45.23
CA ALA A 2 -3.51 53.63 44.54
C ALA A 2 -2.85 55.00 44.73
N VAL A 3 -2.06 55.39 43.73
CA VAL A 3 -1.77 56.78 43.33
C VAL A 3 -1.74 56.76 41.80
N GLU A 4 -2.55 57.61 41.19
CA GLU A 4 -2.71 57.86 39.76
C GLU A 4 -1.72 58.94 39.31
N GLU A 5 -1.16 58.82 38.11
CA GLU A 5 -0.61 59.97 37.37
C GLU A 5 -1.02 59.82 35.89
N THR A 6 -1.78 60.82 35.45
CA THR A 6 -2.31 61.02 34.11
C THR A 6 -1.22 61.50 33.15
N ALA A 7 -1.20 61.01 31.91
CA ALA A 7 -0.67 61.78 30.80
C ALA A 7 -1.61 61.68 29.59
N THR A 8 -2.36 62.75 29.40
CA THR A 8 -3.09 63.09 28.18
C THR A 8 -2.10 63.56 27.11
N ALA A 9 -2.21 63.02 25.90
CA ALA A 9 -1.72 63.70 24.71
C ALA A 9 -2.79 63.64 23.64
N ALA A 10 -3.50 64.76 23.49
CA ALA A 10 -4.42 65.03 22.40
C ALA A 10 -3.61 65.29 21.11
N GLY A 11 -3.99 64.64 20.01
CA GLY A 11 -3.32 64.76 18.72
C GLY A 11 -4.28 64.58 17.54
N LYS A 12 -5.23 65.51 17.43
CA LYS A 12 -5.91 66.04 16.24
C LYS A 12 -5.98 65.17 14.95
N SER A 13 -7.20 64.74 14.64
CA SER A 13 -7.66 64.32 13.31
C SER A 13 -7.58 65.46 12.28
N ALA A 14 -7.03 65.17 11.09
CA ALA A 14 -7.47 65.72 9.79
C ALA A 14 -6.68 65.03 8.66
N GLY A 15 -7.37 64.29 7.78
CA GLY A 15 -6.76 63.74 6.57
C GLY A 15 -7.53 62.55 6.00
N GLU A 16 -8.67 62.84 5.39
CA GLU A 16 -9.57 61.88 4.76
C GLU A 16 -9.08 61.43 3.36
N THR A 17 -9.54 60.24 2.92
CA THR A 17 -9.57 59.72 1.53
C THR A 17 -8.29 58.96 1.10
N ARG A 18 -8.29 57.68 0.69
CA ARG A 18 -9.29 56.87 -0.01
C ARG A 18 -9.02 55.38 0.24
N ALA A 19 -10.09 54.60 0.40
CA ALA A 19 -10.05 53.16 0.62
C ALA A 19 -9.51 52.36 -0.57
N THR A 20 -8.71 51.34 -0.29
CA THR A 20 -8.76 50.07 -1.02
C THR A 20 -8.98 48.97 0.02
N GLY A 21 -10.24 48.55 0.14
CA GLY A 21 -10.66 47.56 1.12
C GLY A 21 -9.91 46.25 0.93
N ARG A 22 -9.43 45.69 2.04
CA ARG A 22 -9.01 44.30 2.13
C ARG A 22 -10.24 43.44 1.85
N ALA A 23 -10.32 42.88 0.64
CA ALA A 23 -11.35 41.91 0.29
C ALA A 23 -11.15 40.67 1.18
N SER A 24 -11.82 40.66 2.34
CA SER A 24 -12.14 39.44 3.04
C SER A 24 -13.14 38.69 2.17
N THR A 25 -12.63 37.83 1.29
CA THR A 25 -13.48 36.89 0.56
C THR A 25 -14.04 35.92 1.59
N LYS A 26 -15.23 36.24 2.12
CA LYS A 26 -16.04 35.25 2.83
C LYS A 26 -16.15 34.04 1.90
N PRO A 27 -15.82 32.81 2.35
CA PRO A 27 -15.98 31.64 1.52
C PRO A 27 -17.46 31.58 1.10
N ALA A 28 -17.71 31.76 -0.20
CA ALA A 28 -19.04 31.57 -0.74
C ALA A 28 -19.37 30.07 -0.65
N HIS A 29 -20.14 29.70 0.37
CA HIS A 29 -20.67 28.36 0.56
C HIS A 29 -21.74 28.10 -0.51
N SER A 30 -21.32 27.62 -1.67
CA SER A 30 -22.26 27.02 -2.63
C SER A 30 -22.71 25.67 -2.06
N PRO A 31 -24.02 25.35 -2.02
CA PRO A 31 -24.51 24.07 -1.48
C PRO A 31 -23.90 22.86 -2.19
N LEU A 32 -23.51 23.02 -3.45
CA LEU A 32 -22.86 21.98 -4.25
C LEU A 32 -21.41 21.69 -3.79
N ARG A 33 -20.66 22.71 -3.33
CA ARG A 33 -19.30 22.52 -2.79
C ARG A 33 -19.33 21.79 -1.45
N ASN A 34 -20.29 22.12 -0.59
CA ASN A 34 -20.48 21.41 0.68
C ASN A 34 -20.92 19.95 0.43
N LEU A 35 -21.72 19.68 -0.61
CA LEU A 35 -22.14 18.33 -0.96
C LEU A 35 -20.99 17.46 -1.47
N ILE A 36 -20.09 17.99 -2.30
CA ILE A 36 -18.90 17.25 -2.76
C ILE A 36 -17.94 16.95 -1.61
N ALA A 37 -17.71 17.93 -0.73
CA ALA A 37 -16.88 17.74 0.46
C ALA A 37 -17.47 16.67 1.40
N LEU A 38 -18.80 16.66 1.56
CA LEU A 38 -19.48 15.63 2.35
C LEU A 38 -19.41 14.25 1.69
N MET A 39 -19.56 14.16 0.36
CA MET A 39 -19.44 12.89 -0.37
C MET A 39 -18.02 12.31 -0.31
N LEU A 40 -16.99 13.15 -0.35
CA LEU A 40 -15.61 12.69 -0.18
C LEU A 40 -15.30 12.29 1.27
N ALA A 41 -15.96 12.93 2.25
CA ALA A 41 -15.80 12.59 3.67
C ALA A 41 -16.46 11.25 4.07
N ILE A 42 -17.44 10.76 3.30
CA ILE A 42 -18.15 9.50 3.59
C ILE A 42 -17.69 8.37 2.64
N ALA A 43 -16.91 8.68 1.60
CA ALA A 43 -16.43 7.66 0.67
C ALA A 43 -15.46 6.69 1.39
N PRO A 44 -15.70 5.36 1.33
CA PRO A 44 -14.75 4.39 1.87
C PRO A 44 -13.43 4.48 1.10
N PRO A 45 -12.28 4.30 1.77
CA PRO A 45 -10.99 4.30 1.10
C PRO A 45 -10.94 3.15 0.08
N LEU A 46 -10.49 3.44 -1.13
CA LEU A 46 -10.20 2.42 -2.12
C LEU A 46 -8.97 1.63 -1.63
N ALA A 47 -9.19 0.41 -1.16
CA ALA A 47 -8.14 -0.51 -0.76
C ALA A 47 -7.95 -1.58 -1.86
N PHE A 48 -6.72 -1.75 -2.31
CA PHE A 48 -6.33 -2.82 -3.23
C PHE A 48 -5.49 -3.84 -2.47
N ALA A 49 -5.67 -5.13 -2.80
CA ALA A 49 -4.83 -6.18 -2.26
C ALA A 49 -3.40 -6.00 -2.82
N GLN A 50 -2.43 -5.86 -1.93
CA GLN A 50 -1.04 -5.66 -2.28
C GLN A 50 -0.12 -6.44 -1.35
N ILE A 51 1.01 -6.88 -1.90
CA ILE A 51 2.10 -7.49 -1.15
C ILE A 51 3.27 -6.53 -1.19
N VAL A 52 3.54 -5.89 -0.06
CA VAL A 52 4.59 -4.88 0.10
C VAL A 52 5.67 -5.44 1.04
N PRO A 53 6.86 -5.76 0.52
CA PRO A 53 8.00 -6.15 1.34
C PRO A 53 8.36 -5.05 2.34
N GLY A 54 8.80 -5.43 3.54
CA GLY A 54 9.22 -4.45 4.54
C GLY A 54 10.02 -5.08 5.67
N GLY A 55 10.80 -4.26 6.39
CA GLY A 55 11.62 -4.73 7.51
C GLY A 55 12.88 -5.50 7.10
N ALA A 56 13.53 -6.13 8.09
CA ALA A 56 14.86 -6.72 7.94
C ALA A 56 14.90 -7.99 7.07
N HIS A 57 13.77 -8.69 6.90
CA HIS A 57 13.66 -9.91 6.08
C HIS A 57 12.68 -9.71 4.91
N ALA A 58 12.71 -8.54 4.30
CA ALA A 58 11.87 -8.19 3.16
C ALA A 58 12.15 -9.13 1.96
N PRO A 59 11.16 -9.90 1.47
CA PRO A 59 11.35 -10.76 0.30
C PRO A 59 11.33 -9.96 -1.00
N ASN A 60 11.82 -10.58 -2.08
CA ASN A 60 11.67 -10.01 -3.41
C ASN A 60 10.28 -10.38 -3.98
N VAL A 61 9.53 -9.37 -4.41
CA VAL A 61 8.19 -9.55 -4.99
C VAL A 61 8.22 -9.05 -6.42
N ILE A 62 7.77 -9.89 -7.34
CA ILE A 62 7.67 -9.61 -8.77
C ILE A 62 6.26 -9.92 -9.27
N THR A 63 5.87 -9.35 -10.39
CA THR A 63 4.62 -9.73 -11.06
C THR A 63 4.93 -10.79 -12.11
N THR A 64 4.22 -11.91 -12.08
CA THR A 64 4.34 -12.96 -13.11
C THR A 64 3.71 -12.52 -14.43
N GLN A 65 3.96 -13.28 -15.48
CA GLN A 65 3.38 -13.02 -16.80
C GLN A 65 1.85 -13.08 -16.81
N ASN A 66 1.26 -13.87 -15.90
CA ASN A 66 -0.19 -13.95 -15.71
C ASN A 66 -0.76 -12.87 -14.78
N GLY A 67 0.05 -11.88 -14.38
CA GLY A 67 -0.38 -10.74 -13.55
C GLY A 67 -0.53 -11.05 -12.06
N VAL A 68 -0.19 -12.27 -11.62
CA VAL A 68 -0.24 -12.67 -10.20
C VAL A 68 1.08 -12.28 -9.52
N PRO A 69 1.06 -11.71 -8.30
CA PRO A 69 2.28 -11.42 -7.56
C PRO A 69 2.97 -12.72 -7.13
N GLN A 70 4.27 -12.80 -7.37
CA GLN A 70 5.17 -13.87 -6.93
C GLN A 70 6.14 -13.32 -5.90
N VAL A 71 6.21 -14.00 -4.76
CA VAL A 71 7.12 -13.74 -3.66
C VAL A 71 8.23 -14.78 -3.68
N ASN A 72 9.46 -14.33 -3.92
CA ASN A 72 10.66 -15.13 -3.78
C ASN A 72 11.08 -15.10 -2.30
N ILE A 73 10.80 -16.18 -1.57
CA ILE A 73 11.12 -16.25 -0.14
C ILE A 73 12.64 -16.20 0.07
N THR A 74 13.07 -15.65 1.19
CA THR A 74 14.48 -15.57 1.57
C THR A 74 15.02 -16.95 1.95
N GLN A 75 16.34 -17.12 1.88
CA GLN A 75 16.97 -18.33 2.41
C GLN A 75 16.75 -18.40 3.94
N PRO A 76 16.55 -19.60 4.52
CA PRO A 76 16.49 -19.75 5.97
C PRO A 76 17.77 -19.25 6.64
N SER A 77 17.63 -18.57 7.80
CA SER A 77 18.78 -18.18 8.61
C SER A 77 19.55 -19.41 9.11
N SER A 78 20.87 -19.29 9.24
CA SER A 78 21.76 -20.36 9.70
C SER A 78 21.20 -21.09 10.94
N GLY A 79 20.94 -22.39 10.80
CA GLY A 79 20.40 -23.24 11.87
C GLY A 79 18.86 -23.37 11.92
N SER A 80 18.13 -22.65 11.05
CA SER A 80 16.68 -22.78 10.89
C SER A 80 16.32 -23.50 9.59
N ARG A 81 15.23 -24.27 9.60
CA ARG A 81 14.60 -24.83 8.39
C ARG A 81 13.51 -23.93 7.80
N VAL A 82 13.22 -22.81 8.47
CA VAL A 82 12.09 -21.93 8.17
C VAL A 82 12.61 -20.61 7.62
N SER A 83 12.11 -20.22 6.44
CA SER A 83 12.26 -18.86 5.93
C SER A 83 11.31 -17.93 6.69
N VAL A 84 11.84 -16.83 7.22
CA VAL A 84 11.04 -15.75 7.81
C VAL A 84 11.03 -14.60 6.83
N ASN A 85 9.84 -14.15 6.42
CA ASN A 85 9.67 -13.02 5.52
C ASN A 85 8.85 -11.94 6.20
N THR A 86 9.31 -10.70 6.10
CA THR A 86 8.65 -9.55 6.72
C THR A 86 8.00 -8.70 5.63
N TYR A 87 6.76 -8.29 5.91
CA TYR A 87 5.95 -7.52 4.99
C TYR A 87 5.40 -6.30 5.72
N GLY A 88 5.37 -5.14 5.05
CA GLY A 88 4.60 -3.99 5.49
C GLY A 88 3.11 -4.20 5.25
N GLN A 89 2.76 -4.95 4.20
CA GLN A 89 1.40 -5.34 3.87
C GLN A 89 1.39 -6.68 3.14
N PHE A 90 0.43 -7.54 3.48
CA PHE A 90 0.29 -8.85 2.88
C PHE A 90 -1.20 -9.14 2.63
N ASP A 91 -1.73 -8.53 1.58
CA ASP A 91 -3.10 -8.75 1.13
C ASP A 91 -3.09 -9.52 -0.19
N ILE A 92 -3.89 -10.59 -0.24
CA ILE A 92 -4.01 -11.46 -1.42
C ILE A 92 -5.31 -11.13 -2.15
N SER A 93 -5.20 -10.83 -3.44
CA SER A 93 -6.36 -10.62 -4.30
C SER A 93 -7.06 -11.93 -4.65
N LYS A 94 -8.24 -11.88 -5.27
CA LYS A 94 -8.93 -13.10 -5.75
C LYS A 94 -8.10 -13.93 -6.73
N SER A 95 -7.16 -13.30 -7.44
CA SER A 95 -6.24 -13.97 -8.36
C SER A 95 -5.11 -14.73 -7.65
N GLY A 96 -5.02 -14.60 -6.33
CA GLY A 96 -4.02 -15.29 -5.51
C GLY A 96 -2.66 -14.60 -5.50
N ALA A 97 -1.68 -15.34 -4.95
CA ALA A 97 -0.27 -14.99 -4.91
C ALA A 97 0.56 -16.28 -4.96
N ILE A 98 1.79 -16.19 -5.46
CA ILE A 98 2.72 -17.31 -5.57
C ILE A 98 3.82 -17.14 -4.54
N LEU A 99 4.09 -18.18 -3.75
CA LEU A 99 5.29 -18.26 -2.94
C LEU A 99 6.28 -19.18 -3.66
N ASN A 100 7.37 -18.61 -4.16
CA ASN A 100 8.41 -19.36 -4.84
C ASN A 100 9.48 -19.79 -3.81
N ASN A 101 9.50 -21.08 -3.51
CA ASN A 101 10.47 -21.76 -2.63
C ASN A 101 11.36 -22.75 -3.39
N SER A 102 11.27 -22.79 -4.72
CA SER A 102 11.96 -23.76 -5.57
C SER A 102 13.33 -23.25 -6.01
N PRO A 103 14.38 -24.08 -6.16
CA PRO A 103 15.69 -23.65 -6.66
C PRO A 103 15.75 -23.79 -8.20
N THR A 104 14.76 -24.42 -8.79
CA THR A 104 14.65 -24.81 -10.18
C THR A 104 13.32 -24.35 -10.75
N ILE A 105 13.21 -24.39 -12.08
CA ILE A 105 11.97 -24.06 -12.78
C ILE A 105 10.86 -25.05 -12.36
N VAL A 106 9.69 -24.51 -12.01
CA VAL A 106 8.51 -25.29 -11.61
C VAL A 106 7.26 -24.78 -12.29
N ASN A 107 6.26 -25.66 -12.45
CA ASN A 107 4.94 -25.28 -12.92
C ASN A 107 4.07 -24.87 -11.72
N ALA A 108 3.92 -23.56 -11.50
CA ALA A 108 3.03 -23.00 -10.50
C ALA A 108 1.58 -22.98 -11.01
N GLN A 109 0.63 -23.32 -10.14
CA GLN A 109 -0.79 -23.41 -10.50
C GLN A 109 -1.37 -22.09 -11.02
N LEU A 110 -0.90 -20.94 -10.52
CA LEU A 110 -1.44 -19.62 -10.85
C LEU A 110 -0.70 -18.93 -12.02
N ALA A 111 0.53 -19.34 -12.34
CA ALA A 111 1.37 -18.67 -13.35
C ALA A 111 1.94 -19.59 -14.44
N GLY A 112 1.67 -20.90 -14.38
CA GLY A 112 2.37 -21.86 -15.23
C GLY A 112 3.84 -21.97 -14.86
N TYR A 113 4.73 -22.09 -15.85
CA TYR A 113 6.15 -22.23 -15.57
C TYR A 113 6.77 -20.93 -15.04
N ILE A 114 7.39 -21.02 -13.86
CA ILE A 114 8.15 -19.93 -13.22
C ILE A 114 9.60 -20.35 -13.03
N ASN A 115 10.53 -19.39 -13.08
CA ASN A 115 11.93 -19.64 -12.80
C ASN A 115 12.16 -20.01 -11.33
N GLY A 116 13.28 -20.68 -11.05
CA GLY A 116 13.73 -20.93 -9.69
C GLY A 116 13.93 -19.64 -8.91
N ASN A 117 13.71 -19.69 -7.61
CA ASN A 117 13.97 -18.59 -6.70
C ASN A 117 15.49 -18.37 -6.61
N PRO A 118 16.00 -17.17 -6.97
CA PRO A 118 17.43 -16.87 -6.95
C PRO A 118 18.05 -16.90 -5.54
N ASN A 119 17.24 -16.91 -4.49
CA ASN A 119 17.72 -17.00 -3.09
C ASN A 119 18.12 -18.43 -2.69
N PHE A 120 17.86 -19.45 -3.51
CA PHE A 120 18.22 -20.84 -3.24
C PHE A 120 19.26 -21.33 -4.24
N GLY A 121 20.32 -21.97 -3.76
CA GLY A 121 21.24 -22.68 -4.64
C GLY A 121 20.58 -23.92 -5.27
N PRO A 122 21.17 -24.52 -6.32
CA PRO A 122 20.62 -25.70 -7.01
C PRO A 122 20.29 -26.90 -6.10
N ASN A 123 20.83 -26.94 -4.88
CA ASN A 123 20.71 -28.03 -3.92
C ASN A 123 19.89 -27.69 -2.65
N ASP A 124 19.35 -26.47 -2.53
CA ASP A 124 18.84 -25.97 -1.23
C ASP A 124 17.33 -26.09 -1.00
N ALA A 125 16.53 -26.50 -1.98
CA ALA A 125 15.08 -26.56 -1.79
C ALA A 125 14.55 -27.93 -1.40
N ALA A 126 13.54 -27.90 -0.52
CA ALA A 126 12.74 -29.06 -0.17
C ALA A 126 11.91 -29.54 -1.37
N GLN A 127 12.02 -30.83 -1.69
CA GLN A 127 11.17 -31.57 -2.62
C GLN A 127 9.69 -31.41 -2.25
N GLN A 128 8.92 -30.67 -3.07
CA GLN A 128 7.46 -30.70 -2.98
C GLN A 128 6.91 -31.45 -4.20
N SER A 129 6.78 -32.76 -4.04
CA SER A 129 6.16 -33.66 -5.02
C SER A 129 4.66 -33.39 -5.09
N ILE A 130 4.22 -32.60 -6.07
CA ILE A 130 2.79 -32.47 -6.40
C ILE A 130 2.46 -33.54 -7.44
N LYS A 131 1.80 -34.62 -7.01
CA LYS A 131 1.15 -35.53 -7.95
C LYS A 131 -0.01 -34.77 -8.61
N PRO A 132 -0.11 -34.72 -9.95
CA PRO A 132 -1.32 -34.24 -10.58
C PRO A 132 -2.46 -35.18 -10.20
N HIS A 133 -3.53 -34.62 -9.61
CA HIS A 133 -4.83 -35.28 -9.63
C HIS A 133 -5.29 -35.24 -11.09
N ALA A 134 -5.14 -36.35 -11.79
CA ALA A 134 -5.69 -36.52 -13.13
C ALA A 134 -7.20 -36.28 -13.03
N SER A 135 -7.70 -35.30 -13.79
CA SER A 135 -9.13 -35.13 -14.01
C SER A 135 -9.66 -36.40 -14.69
N ASP A 136 -10.60 -37.09 -14.06
CA ASP A 136 -11.33 -38.22 -14.66
C ASP A 136 -12.00 -37.76 -15.97
N PRO A 137 -11.73 -38.39 -17.14
CA PRO A 137 -12.52 -38.16 -18.34
C PRO A 137 -13.62 -39.21 -18.43
N ALA A 138 -14.77 -38.98 -17.78
CA ALA A 138 -15.97 -39.77 -18.05
C ALA A 138 -17.25 -38.99 -17.75
N ALA A 139 -17.60 -38.06 -18.64
CA ALA A 139 -18.98 -37.58 -18.75
C ALA A 139 -19.31 -37.23 -20.21
N THR A 140 -19.26 -38.24 -21.08
CA THR A 140 -20.03 -38.27 -22.33
C THR A 140 -20.19 -39.73 -22.77
N SER A 141 -21.33 -40.34 -22.44
CA SER A 141 -22.25 -40.92 -23.43
C SER A 141 -23.58 -41.25 -22.80
#